data_AF-A0A4D8R697-F1
#
_entry.id   AF-A0A4D8R697-F1
#
_cell.length_a   1.000
_cell.length_b   1.000
_cell.length_c   1.000
_cell.angle_alpha   90.00
_cell.angle_beta   90.00
_cell.angle_gamma   90.00
#
_symmetry.space_group_name_H-M   'P 1'
#
loop_
_entity.id
_entity.type
_entity.pdbx_description
1 polymer ?
#
loop_
_entity_poly.entity_id
_entity_poly.type
_entity_poly.pdbx_seq_one_letter_code
_entity_poly.pdbx_strand_id
1 'polypeptide(L)'
;MGQPYSADLRERVLLAYERHEGGPELLARRFQISRACAYNWVRAARLEGRRVAKPHAGGVPAKLDAEGVSVLRALVREDNDATLAQYRDRLAARTGIALSPAVVCRTLKRLGLARKKRR
;
A
#
# COMPACT_ATOMS: atom_id res chain seq x y z
N MET A 1 7.39 4.02 10.10
CA MET A 1 7.19 5.07 9.08
C MET A 1 6.39 6.20 9.71
N GLY A 2 6.78 7.46 9.47
CA GLY A 2 6.09 8.62 10.02
C GLY A 2 4.70 8.82 9.40
N GLN A 3 3.76 9.32 10.20
CA GLN A 3 2.45 9.72 9.71
C GLN A 3 2.59 10.97 8.83
N PRO A 4 1.80 11.10 7.75
CA PRO A 4 1.78 12.34 6.99
C PRO A 4 1.27 13.49 7.86
N TYR A 5 1.77 14.71 7.60
CA TYR A 5 1.16 15.92 8.16
C TYR A 5 -0.33 16.01 7.78
N SER A 6 -1.11 16.70 8.62
CA SER A 6 -2.55 16.86 8.43
C SER A 6 -2.88 17.48 7.08
N ALA A 7 -4.04 17.10 6.53
CA ALA A 7 -4.53 17.68 5.29
C ALA A 7 -4.77 19.19 5.42
N ASP A 8 -5.29 19.64 6.58
CA ASP A 8 -5.49 21.05 6.89
C ASP A 8 -4.19 21.86 6.83
N LEU A 9 -3.11 21.37 7.44
CA LEU A 9 -1.82 22.08 7.41
C LEU A 9 -1.32 22.24 5.98
N ARG A 10 -1.42 21.18 5.17
CA ARG A 10 -1.04 21.25 3.76
C ARG A 10 -1.91 22.24 2.99
N GLU A 11 -3.21 22.21 3.18
CA GLU A 11 -4.14 23.11 2.51
C GLU A 11 -3.82 24.57 2.82
N ARG A 12 -3.59 24.91 4.10
CA ARG A 12 -3.24 26.27 4.52
C ARG A 12 -1.93 26.76 3.90
N VAL A 13 -0.93 25.89 3.77
CA VAL A 13 0.35 26.23 3.10
C VAL A 13 0.13 26.50 1.61
N LEU A 14 -0.67 25.67 0.94
CA LEU A 14 -0.96 25.83 -0.49
C LEU A 14 -1.78 27.10 -0.77
N LEU A 15 -2.79 27.39 0.05
CA LEU A 15 -3.57 28.62 -0.06
C LEU A 15 -2.71 29.88 0.16
N ALA A 16 -1.83 29.87 1.16
CA ALA A 16 -0.91 30.99 1.39
C ALA A 16 0.05 31.20 0.19
N TYR A 17 0.48 30.11 -0.44
CA TYR A 17 1.29 30.18 -1.64
C TYR A 17 0.52 30.75 -2.85
N GLU A 18 -0.73 30.34 -3.03
CA GLU A 18 -1.63 30.82 -4.11
C GLU A 18 -2.01 32.29 -3.94
N ARG A 19 -2.10 32.76 -2.69
CA ARG A 19 -2.30 34.17 -2.35
C ARG A 19 -1.03 35.02 -2.49
N HIS A 20 0.07 34.42 -2.99
CA HIS A 20 1.36 35.08 -3.13
C HIS A 20 1.92 35.64 -1.81
N GLU A 21 1.55 35.04 -0.67
CA GLU A 21 2.00 35.47 0.67
C GLU A 21 3.49 35.12 0.92
N GLY A 22 4.14 34.41 -0.01
CA GLY A 22 5.56 34.11 0.05
C GLY A 22 6.00 32.90 -0.78
N GLY A 23 7.32 32.76 -0.91
CA GLY A 23 7.92 31.54 -1.45
C GLY A 23 7.91 30.36 -0.47
N PRO A 24 8.26 29.14 -0.91
CA PRO A 24 8.25 27.94 -0.07
C PRO A 24 9.11 28.06 1.20
N GLU A 25 10.17 28.86 1.17
CA GLU A 25 11.01 29.11 2.35
C GLU A 25 10.29 29.92 3.43
N LEU A 26 9.63 31.01 3.06
CA LEU A 26 8.89 31.85 4.00
C LEU A 26 7.72 31.06 4.61
N LEU A 27 7.00 30.31 3.77
CA LEU A 27 5.89 29.47 4.22
C LEU A 27 6.37 28.34 5.14
N ALA A 28 7.53 27.73 4.86
CA ALA A 28 8.11 26.73 5.74
C ALA A 28 8.37 27.27 7.16
N ARG A 29 8.95 28.48 7.26
CA ARG A 29 9.16 29.15 8.56
C ARG A 29 7.84 29.51 9.23
N ARG A 30 6.88 30.06 8.50
CA ARG A 30 5.57 30.45 9.07
C ARG A 30 4.79 29.26 9.62
N PHE A 31 4.79 28.15 8.91
CA PHE A 31 4.03 26.95 9.28
C PHE A 31 4.86 25.93 10.08
N GLN A 32 6.10 26.29 10.47
CA GLN A 32 7.00 25.45 11.27
C GLN A 32 7.22 24.04 10.67
N ILE A 33 7.33 23.98 9.33
CA ILE A 33 7.62 22.76 8.58
C ILE A 33 8.98 22.86 7.90
N SER A 34 9.54 21.72 7.47
CA SER A 34 10.79 21.76 6.71
C SER A 34 10.59 22.41 5.34
N ARG A 35 11.62 23.13 4.87
CA ARG A 35 11.66 23.76 3.53
C ARG A 35 11.35 22.76 2.43
N ALA A 36 11.89 21.55 2.52
CA ALA A 36 11.64 20.48 1.56
C ALA A 36 10.15 20.06 1.54
N CYS A 37 9.48 20.07 2.69
CA CYS A 37 8.06 19.74 2.78
C CYS A 37 7.19 20.77 2.04
N ALA A 38 7.40 22.05 2.35
CA ALA A 38 6.69 23.16 1.68
C ALA A 38 6.94 23.16 0.16
N TYR A 39 8.20 23.00 -0.26
CA TYR A 39 8.57 22.91 -1.68
C TYR A 39 7.88 21.74 -2.38
N ASN A 40 7.90 20.54 -1.77
CA ASN A 40 7.28 19.35 -2.34
C ASN A 40 5.76 19.49 -2.48
N TRP A 41 5.09 20.16 -1.54
CA TRP A 41 3.65 20.40 -1.63
C TRP A 41 3.31 21.38 -2.75
N VAL A 42 4.02 22.51 -2.83
CA VAL A 42 3.86 23.48 -3.91
C VAL A 42 4.11 22.84 -5.27
N ARG A 43 5.19 22.05 -5.40
CA ARG A 43 5.53 21.33 -6.63
C ARG A 43 4.45 20.31 -7.01
N ALA A 44 3.95 19.54 -6.05
CA ALA A 44 2.87 18.58 -6.29
C ALA A 44 1.56 19.25 -6.72
N ALA A 45 1.21 20.38 -6.10
CA ALA A 45 0.02 21.14 -6.46
C ALA A 45 0.15 21.72 -7.88
N ARG A 46 1.31 22.28 -8.24
CA ARG A 46 1.54 22.88 -9.57
C ARG A 46 1.64 21.86 -10.70
N LEU A 47 2.35 20.75 -10.47
CA LEU A 47 2.65 19.77 -11.53
C LEU A 47 1.60 18.66 -11.64
N GLU A 48 1.04 18.22 -10.51
CA GLU A 48 0.12 17.07 -10.47
C GLU A 48 -1.32 17.50 -10.12
N GLY A 49 -1.58 18.78 -9.80
CA GLY A 49 -2.87 19.22 -9.24
C GLY A 49 -3.17 18.65 -7.85
N ARG A 50 -2.19 17.97 -7.23
CA ARG A 50 -2.43 17.13 -6.05
C ARG A 50 -2.19 17.90 -4.75
N ARG A 51 -3.29 18.14 -4.04
CA ARG A 51 -3.29 18.77 -2.71
C ARG A 51 -3.31 17.80 -1.53
N VAL A 52 -3.53 16.51 -1.80
CA VAL A 52 -3.58 15.47 -0.75
C VAL A 52 -2.28 14.68 -0.65
N ALA A 53 -2.07 14.06 0.51
CA ALA A 53 -0.98 13.10 0.68
C ALA A 53 -1.19 11.94 -0.30
N LYS A 54 -0.09 11.36 -0.79
CA LYS A 54 -0.20 10.09 -1.51
C LYS A 54 -0.78 9.04 -0.54
N PRO A 55 -1.71 8.19 -0.99
CA PRO A 55 -2.09 7.03 -0.20
C PRO A 55 -0.81 6.25 0.11
N HIS A 56 -0.78 5.61 1.28
CA HIS A 56 0.33 4.74 1.59
C HIS A 56 0.46 3.75 0.44
N ALA A 57 1.63 3.72 -0.20
CA ALA A 57 1.91 2.73 -1.21
C ALA A 57 1.91 1.40 -0.48
N GLY A 58 0.77 0.70 -0.51
CA GLY A 58 0.65 -0.65 -0.01
C GLY A 58 1.85 -1.42 -0.51
N GLY A 59 2.53 -2.14 0.38
CA GLY A 59 3.83 -2.74 0.10
C GLY A 59 3.85 -3.59 -1.19
N VAL A 60 5.04 -4.03 -1.56
CA VAL A 60 5.35 -4.75 -2.83
C VAL A 60 4.14 -5.57 -3.34
N PRO A 61 3.69 -5.33 -4.59
CA PRO A 61 2.54 -6.04 -5.16
C PRO A 61 2.74 -7.55 -5.02
N ALA A 62 1.65 -8.27 -4.75
CA ALA A 62 1.73 -9.70 -4.50
C ALA A 62 2.36 -10.38 -5.72
N LYS A 63 3.37 -11.24 -5.48
CA LYS A 63 3.96 -12.13 -6.52
C LYS A 63 2.96 -13.10 -7.15
N LEU A 64 1.72 -13.10 -6.66
CA LEU A 64 0.66 -13.97 -7.13
C LEU A 64 -0.31 -13.12 -7.95
N ASP A 65 -0.38 -13.42 -9.23
CA ASP A 65 -1.33 -12.87 -10.19
C ASP A 65 -2.76 -13.38 -9.95
N ALA A 66 -3.70 -12.90 -10.78
CA ALA A 66 -5.11 -13.28 -10.66
C ALA A 66 -5.32 -14.79 -10.87
N GLU A 67 -4.55 -15.40 -11.78
CA GLU A 67 -4.61 -16.83 -12.06
C GLU A 67 -4.16 -17.64 -10.83
N GLY A 68 -3.01 -17.32 -10.25
CA GLY A 68 -2.52 -18.00 -9.07
C GLY A 68 -3.40 -17.82 -7.84
N VAL A 69 -4.09 -16.68 -7.71
CA VAL A 69 -5.13 -16.49 -6.69
C VAL A 69 -6.31 -17.43 -6.92
N SER A 70 -6.74 -17.63 -8.17
CA SER A 70 -7.81 -18.55 -8.52
C SER A 70 -7.43 -20.00 -8.20
N VAL A 71 -6.22 -20.41 -8.58
CA VAL A 71 -5.68 -21.74 -8.29
C VAL A 71 -5.61 -21.99 -6.78
N LEU A 72 -5.10 -21.02 -6.01
CA LEU A 72 -5.06 -21.16 -4.55
C LEU A 72 -6.47 -21.31 -3.95
N ARG A 73 -7.47 -20.60 -4.48
CA ARG A 73 -8.86 -20.73 -4.04
C ARG A 73 -9.43 -22.11 -4.36
N ALA A 74 -9.13 -22.66 -5.54
CA ALA A 74 -9.53 -24.01 -5.91
C ALA A 74 -8.90 -25.06 -4.98
N LEU A 75 -7.59 -24.96 -4.73
CA LEU A 75 -6.87 -25.87 -3.82
C LEU A 75 -7.45 -25.87 -2.40
N VAL A 76 -7.84 -24.70 -1.86
CA VAL A 76 -8.47 -24.60 -0.54
C VAL A 76 -9.88 -25.19 -0.51
N ARG A 77 -10.61 -25.14 -1.63
CA ARG A 77 -11.93 -25.77 -1.77
C ARG A 77 -11.83 -27.28 -1.91
N GLU A 78 -10.83 -27.76 -2.64
CA GLU A 78 -10.53 -29.19 -2.82
C GLU A 78 -10.11 -29.83 -1.48
N ASP A 79 -9.20 -29.17 -0.75
CA ASP A 79 -8.60 -29.71 0.47
C ASP A 79 -8.25 -28.58 1.43
N ASN A 80 -9.14 -28.33 2.39
CA ASN A 80 -8.99 -27.27 3.38
C ASN A 80 -8.03 -27.64 4.53
N ASP A 81 -7.68 -28.92 4.67
CA ASP A 81 -6.84 -29.43 5.74
C ASP A 81 -5.35 -29.53 5.35
N ALA A 82 -5.02 -29.23 4.09
CA ALA A 82 -3.66 -29.14 3.61
C ALA A 82 -2.82 -28.12 4.39
N THR A 83 -1.55 -28.47 4.59
CA THR A 83 -0.55 -27.60 5.22
C THR A 83 -0.11 -26.49 4.26
N LEU A 84 0.48 -25.42 4.81
CA LEU A 84 1.01 -24.30 4.00
C LEU A 84 2.09 -24.74 3.00
N ALA A 85 2.90 -25.75 3.36
CA ALA A 85 3.91 -26.32 2.47
C ALA A 85 3.25 -27.04 1.28
N GLN A 86 2.21 -27.83 1.55
CA GLN A 86 1.44 -28.50 0.49
C GLN A 86 0.74 -27.51 -0.44
N TYR A 87 0.16 -26.43 0.09
CA TYR A 87 -0.39 -25.37 -0.76
C TYR A 87 0.67 -24.70 -1.64
N ARG A 88 1.86 -24.44 -1.08
CA ARG A 88 2.99 -23.90 -1.85
C ARG A 88 3.35 -24.83 -3.00
N ASP A 89 3.57 -26.12 -2.72
CA ASP A 89 4.08 -27.05 -3.70
C ASP A 89 3.03 -27.34 -4.79
N ARG A 90 1.75 -27.48 -4.40
CA ARG A 90 0.63 -27.61 -5.34
C ARG A 90 0.45 -26.35 -6.20
N LEU A 91 0.63 -25.16 -5.62
CA LEU A 91 0.54 -23.90 -6.36
C LEU A 91 1.69 -23.78 -7.36
N ALA A 92 2.92 -24.07 -6.94
CA ALA A 92 4.08 -24.07 -7.81
C ALA A 92 3.95 -25.09 -8.96
N ALA A 93 3.37 -26.26 -8.69
CA ALA A 93 3.12 -27.28 -9.73
C ALA A 93 2.08 -26.84 -10.77
N ARG A 94 1.06 -26.07 -10.37
CA ARG A 94 -0.02 -25.63 -11.28
C ARG A 94 0.29 -24.32 -12.01
N THR A 95 1.00 -23.38 -11.39
CA THR A 95 1.24 -22.04 -11.97
C THR A 95 2.72 -21.74 -12.24
N GLY A 96 3.65 -22.60 -11.84
CA GLY A 96 5.09 -22.34 -11.92
C GLY A 96 5.59 -21.29 -10.92
N ILE A 97 4.71 -20.70 -10.10
CA ILE A 97 5.07 -19.61 -9.18
C ILE A 97 5.53 -20.20 -7.83
N ALA A 98 6.83 -20.14 -7.57
CA ALA A 98 7.39 -20.52 -6.28
C ALA A 98 7.21 -19.41 -5.22
N LEU A 99 6.30 -19.65 -4.27
CA LEU A 99 6.10 -18.78 -3.10
C LEU A 99 6.71 -19.39 -1.83
N SER A 100 6.99 -18.56 -0.82
CA SER A 100 7.31 -19.07 0.52
C SER A 100 6.03 -19.37 1.31
N PRO A 101 6.07 -20.27 2.32
CA PRO A 101 4.91 -20.55 3.18
C PRO A 101 4.31 -19.30 3.83
N ALA A 102 5.15 -18.32 4.17
CA ALA A 102 4.72 -17.04 4.73
C ALA A 102 3.93 -16.17 3.72
N VAL A 103 4.25 -16.25 2.42
CA VAL A 103 3.47 -15.59 1.37
C VAL A 103 2.12 -16.29 1.20
N VAL A 104 2.11 -17.63 1.16
CA VAL A 104 0.87 -18.42 1.08
C VAL A 104 -0.06 -18.08 2.25
N CYS A 105 0.45 -18.07 3.50
CA CYS A 105 -0.33 -17.72 4.68
C CYS A 105 -0.92 -16.30 4.61
N ARG A 106 -0.11 -15.30 4.22
CA ARG A 106 -0.60 -13.91 4.05
C ARG A 106 -1.66 -13.80 2.95
N THR A 107 -1.46 -14.51 1.84
CA THR A 107 -2.43 -14.54 0.74
C THR A 107 -3.74 -15.18 1.17
N LEU A 108 -3.70 -16.33 1.86
CA LEU A 108 -4.90 -16.99 2.39
C LEU A 108 -5.68 -16.06 3.34
N LYS A 109 -4.98 -15.39 4.27
CA LYS A 109 -5.58 -14.40 5.18
C LYS A 109 -6.22 -13.24 4.42
N ARG A 110 -5.53 -12.68 3.41
CA ARG A 110 -6.04 -11.60 2.56
C ARG A 110 -7.29 -12.01 1.78
N LEU A 111 -7.37 -13.28 1.37
CA LEU A 111 -8.52 -13.83 0.65
C LEU A 111 -9.68 -14.26 1.57
N GLY A 112 -9.54 -14.12 2.89
CA GLY A 112 -10.54 -14.59 3.87
C GLY A 112 -10.66 -16.12 3.91
N LEU A 113 -9.68 -16.84 3.38
CA LEU A 113 -9.69 -18.30 3.30
C LEU A 113 -9.06 -18.85 4.59
N ALA A 114 -9.85 -18.88 5.65
CA ALA A 114 -9.45 -19.49 6.91
C ALA A 114 -9.59 -21.02 6.84
N ARG A 115 -8.67 -21.74 7.48
CA ARG A 115 -8.84 -23.18 7.72
C ARG A 115 -10.08 -23.39 8.59
N LYS A 116 -10.97 -24.28 8.17
CA LYS A 116 -12.11 -24.72 8.96
C LYS A 116 -11.57 -25.43 10.20
N LYS A 117 -11.77 -24.85 11.37
CA LYS A 117 -11.36 -25.45 12.64
C LYS A 117 -12.29 -26.64 12.90
N ARG A 118 -11.80 -27.88 12.75
CA ARG A 118 -12.49 -29.05 13.29
C ARG A 118 -12.35 -28.99 14.82
N ARG A 119 -13.47 -28.94 15.51
CA ARG A 119 -13.57 -29.12 16.97
C ARG A 119 -13.91 -30.58 17.22
#